data_AF-A0A2A9NBT6-F1
#
_entry.id   AF-A0A2A9NBT6-F1
#
_cell.length_a   1.000
_cell.length_b   1.000
_cell.length_c   1.000
_cell.angle_alpha   90.00
_cell.angle_beta   90.00
_cell.angle_gamma   90.00
#
_symmetry.space_group_name_H-M   'P 1'
#
loop_
_entity.id
_entity.type
_entity.pdbx_description
1 polymer ?
#
loop_
_entity_poly.entity_id
_entity_poly.type
_entity_poly.pdbx_seq_one_letter_code
_entity_poly.pdbx_strand_id
1 'polypeptide(L)'
;MIPAPGPSAADTVKRKTVTTGRTKDASSRRRKTDAGFICPVPGCGSTFTRSFNLKGHIRSHNEERPFVCRWPGCGRAFARQHDCRRHEQLHTNYRPFICEGCQKPFARMDALNRHCEFFE
;
A
#
# COMPACT_ATOMS: atom_id res chain seq x y z
N MET A 1 -25.82 17.41 33.57
CA MET A 1 -24.57 18.09 33.17
C MET A 1 -23.65 17.04 32.58
N ILE A 2 -23.50 17.00 31.26
CA ILE A 2 -22.66 16.02 30.54
C ILE A 2 -21.35 16.75 30.19
N PRO A 3 -20.16 16.21 30.52
CA PRO A 3 -18.91 16.84 30.14
C PRO A 3 -18.68 16.70 28.63
N ALA A 4 -18.26 17.80 28.00
CA ALA A 4 -17.89 17.83 26.59
C ALA A 4 -16.64 16.97 26.32
N PRO A 5 -16.57 16.23 25.20
CA PRO A 5 -15.33 15.60 24.78
C PRO A 5 -14.32 16.67 24.36
N GLY A 6 -13.18 16.71 25.05
CA GLY A 6 -12.06 17.60 24.76
C GLY A 6 -11.44 17.34 23.37
N PRO A 7 -10.67 18.29 22.83
CA PRO A 7 -10.12 18.19 21.49
C PRO A 7 -9.10 17.06 21.42
N SER A 8 -9.44 16.01 20.66
CA SER A 8 -8.51 14.95 20.27
C SER A 8 -7.37 15.58 19.48
N ALA A 9 -6.14 15.36 19.96
CA ALA A 9 -4.91 15.90 19.38
C ALA A 9 -4.91 15.71 17.85
N ALA A 10 -4.95 16.81 17.12
CA ALA A 10 -4.72 16.81 15.69
C ALA A 10 -3.28 16.37 15.46
N ASP A 11 -3.11 15.16 14.92
CA ASP A 11 -1.85 14.70 14.35
C ASP A 11 -1.36 15.76 13.36
N THR A 12 -0.33 16.51 13.75
CA THR A 12 0.43 17.39 12.86
C THR A 12 1.05 16.52 11.78
N VAL A 13 0.32 16.35 10.67
CA VAL A 13 0.79 15.65 9.48
C VAL A 13 1.89 16.50 8.86
N LYS A 14 3.14 16.19 9.21
CA LYS A 14 4.32 16.70 8.51
C LYS A 14 4.19 16.33 7.03
N ARG A 15 3.97 17.34 6.19
CA ARG A 15 4.01 17.22 4.72
C ARG A 15 5.42 16.75 4.35
N LYS A 16 5.55 15.54 3.83
CA LYS A 16 6.85 15.01 3.39
C LYS A 16 7.14 15.54 1.99
N THR A 17 7.90 16.61 1.91
CA THR A 17 8.58 17.03 0.69
C THR A 17 9.64 15.99 0.36
N VAL A 18 9.53 15.30 -0.77
CA VAL A 18 10.55 14.39 -1.24
C VAL A 18 11.36 15.12 -2.31
N THR A 19 12.54 15.60 -1.93
CA THR A 19 13.64 15.83 -2.87
C THR A 19 14.01 14.48 -3.47
N THR A 20 14.15 14.42 -4.78
CA THR A 20 14.52 13.24 -5.57
C THR A 20 15.98 12.83 -5.32
N GLY A 21 16.29 12.44 -4.08
CA GLY A 21 17.54 11.79 -3.70
C GLY A 21 17.41 10.29 -3.93
N ARG A 22 17.99 9.80 -5.04
CA ARG A 22 18.11 8.37 -5.34
C ARG A 22 19.07 7.73 -4.35
N THR A 23 18.61 7.34 -3.17
CA THR A 23 19.38 6.44 -2.31
C THR A 23 19.35 5.06 -2.96
N LYS A 24 20.49 4.64 -3.52
CA LYS A 24 20.72 3.23 -3.83
C LYS A 24 20.87 2.54 -2.48
N ASP A 25 19.74 2.20 -1.86
CA ASP A 25 19.75 1.43 -0.62
C ASP A 25 20.31 0.05 -0.96
N ALA A 26 21.56 -0.16 -0.56
CA ALA A 26 22.18 -1.47 -0.54
C ALA A 26 21.42 -2.35 0.46
N SER A 27 20.33 -2.99 0.03
CA SER A 27 19.64 -4.01 0.83
C SER A 27 19.86 -5.40 0.25
N SER A 28 20.61 -6.18 1.04
CA SER A 28 20.78 -7.64 1.03
C SER A 28 21.76 -8.24 0.02
N ARG A 29 22.97 -8.55 0.53
CA ARG A 29 23.82 -9.63 0.00
C ARG A 29 22.98 -10.91 -0.09
N ARG A 30 22.68 -11.35 -1.32
CA ARG A 30 22.00 -12.61 -1.63
C ARG A 30 22.82 -13.78 -1.11
N ARG A 31 22.26 -14.59 -0.20
CA ARG A 31 22.56 -16.02 -0.20
C ARG A 31 21.67 -16.67 -1.25
N LYS A 32 22.28 -17.25 -2.28
CA LYS A 32 21.63 -18.23 -3.16
C LYS A 32 21.27 -19.42 -2.29
N THR A 33 19.99 -19.55 -1.97
CA THR A 33 19.35 -20.84 -1.75
C THR A 33 18.15 -20.82 -2.68
N ASP A 34 18.15 -21.76 -3.60
CA ASP A 34 17.55 -21.71 -4.95
C ASP A 34 16.12 -22.25 -4.97
N ALA A 35 15.51 -22.44 -3.80
CA ALA A 35 14.13 -22.85 -3.68
C ALA A 35 13.24 -21.64 -3.35
N GLY A 36 12.55 -21.12 -4.36
CA GLY A 36 11.44 -20.18 -4.15
C GLY A 36 10.27 -20.84 -3.41
N PHE A 37 9.36 -20.03 -2.88
CA PHE A 37 8.12 -20.50 -2.27
C PHE A 37 7.08 -20.75 -3.36
N ILE A 38 6.76 -22.01 -3.63
CA ILE A 38 5.81 -22.41 -4.69
C ILE A 38 4.40 -22.51 -4.11
N CYS A 39 3.40 -22.10 -4.89
CA CYS A 39 2.01 -22.25 -4.54
C CYS A 39 1.60 -23.73 -4.50
N PRO A 40 1.02 -24.22 -3.39
CA PRO A 40 0.62 -25.63 -3.27
C PRO A 40 -0.67 -25.98 -4.04
N VAL A 41 -1.37 -24.99 -4.61
CA VAL A 41 -2.62 -25.21 -5.34
C VAL A 41 -2.33 -25.86 -6.70
N PRO A 42 -2.89 -27.04 -6.99
CA PRO A 42 -2.71 -27.71 -8.28
C PRO A 42 -3.09 -26.79 -9.45
N GLY A 43 -2.23 -26.71 -10.47
CA GLY A 43 -2.45 -25.87 -11.65
C GLY A 43 -2.11 -24.39 -11.49
N CYS A 44 -1.73 -23.91 -10.30
CA CYS A 44 -1.38 -22.50 -10.11
C CYS A 44 0.06 -22.15 -10.55
N GLY A 45 1.04 -23.01 -10.24
CA GLY A 45 2.44 -22.87 -10.65
C GLY A 45 3.19 -21.61 -10.18
N SER A 46 2.54 -20.73 -9.40
CA SER A 46 3.10 -19.44 -8.99
C SER A 46 4.23 -19.62 -7.97
N THR A 47 5.35 -18.92 -8.18
CA THR A 47 6.53 -18.98 -7.32
C THR A 47 6.90 -17.61 -6.78
N PHE A 48 7.22 -17.55 -5.48
CA PHE A 48 7.47 -16.31 -4.76
C PHE A 48 8.84 -16.34 -4.10
N THR A 49 9.54 -15.21 -4.11
CA THR A 49 10.82 -15.06 -3.41
C THR A 49 10.68 -14.90 -1.90
N ARG A 50 9.46 -14.64 -1.40
CA ARG A 50 9.17 -14.39 0.01
C ARG A 50 7.91 -15.13 0.44
N SER A 51 7.97 -15.78 1.61
CA SER A 51 6.87 -16.58 2.16
C SER A 51 5.58 -15.78 2.40
N PHE A 52 5.67 -14.51 2.83
CA PHE A 52 4.49 -13.67 3.04
C PHE A 52 3.77 -13.32 1.74
N ASN A 53 4.49 -13.25 0.61
CA ASN A 53 3.88 -13.05 -0.71
C ASN A 53 3.10 -14.30 -1.13
N LEU A 54 3.68 -15.50 -0.90
CA LEU A 54 2.97 -16.75 -1.12
C LEU A 54 1.71 -16.83 -0.25
N LYS A 55 1.79 -16.53 1.06
CA LYS A 55 0.60 -16.53 1.95
C LYS A 55 -0.49 -15.58 1.46
N GLY A 56 -0.10 -14.37 1.03
CA GLY A 56 -1.05 -13.41 0.46
C GLY A 56 -1.66 -13.87 -0.86
N HIS A 57 -0.90 -14.60 -1.68
CA HIS A 57 -1.40 -15.21 -2.91
C HIS A 57 -2.33 -16.40 -2.65
N ILE A 58 -2.05 -17.26 -1.66
CA ILE A 58 -2.94 -18.38 -1.33
C ILE A 58 -4.36 -17.89 -1.00
N ARG A 59 -4.46 -16.72 -0.34
CA ARG A 59 -5.75 -16.09 -0.07
C ARG A 59 -6.55 -15.69 -1.32
N SER A 60 -5.91 -15.53 -2.48
CA SER A 60 -6.65 -15.28 -3.72
C SER A 60 -7.35 -16.53 -4.25
N HIS A 61 -6.92 -17.73 -3.86
CA HIS A 61 -7.58 -18.98 -4.27
C HIS A 61 -8.87 -19.24 -3.48
N ASN A 62 -8.85 -18.95 -2.18
CA ASN A 62 -10.00 -19.20 -1.30
C ASN A 62 -10.94 -17.99 -1.18
N GLU A 63 -10.70 -16.94 -1.95
CA GLU A 63 -11.41 -15.65 -1.85
C GLU A 63 -11.44 -15.04 -0.44
N GLU A 64 -10.55 -15.49 0.44
CA GLU A 64 -10.47 -15.04 1.82
C GLU A 64 -10.00 -13.59 1.86
N ARG A 65 -10.89 -12.71 2.29
CA ARG A 65 -10.66 -11.27 2.40
C ARG A 65 -10.80 -10.81 3.85
N PRO A 66 -9.85 -11.17 4.73
CA PRO A 66 -9.96 -10.89 6.17
C PRO A 66 -9.81 -9.41 6.50
N PHE A 67 -9.33 -8.58 5.57
CA PHE A 67 -9.13 -7.15 5.82
C PHE A 67 -10.29 -6.35 5.25
N VAL A 68 -11.25 -6.03 6.10
CA VAL A 68 -12.42 -5.22 5.74
C VAL A 68 -12.14 -3.74 5.99
N CYS A 69 -12.52 -2.89 5.04
CA CYS A 69 -12.45 -1.44 5.18
C CYS A 69 -13.31 -1.00 6.35
N ARG A 70 -12.71 -0.23 7.27
CA ARG A 70 -13.43 0.28 8.45
C ARG A 70 -14.34 1.48 8.13
N TRP A 71 -14.28 2.03 6.92
CA TRP A 71 -15.09 3.18 6.56
C TRP A 71 -16.58 2.83 6.57
N PRO A 72 -17.43 3.57 7.32
CA PRO A 72 -18.86 3.32 7.38
C PRO A 72 -19.49 3.33 5.99
N GLY A 73 -20.24 2.28 5.66
CA GLY A 73 -20.91 2.14 4.36
C GLY A 73 -20.04 1.67 3.19
N CYS A 74 -18.73 1.42 3.38
CA CYS A 74 -17.88 0.91 2.30
C CYS A 74 -17.98 -0.61 2.12
N GLY A 75 -17.86 -1.38 3.21
CA GLY A 75 -17.99 -2.84 3.22
C GLY A 75 -16.95 -3.62 2.38
N ARG A 76 -15.99 -2.95 1.73
CA ARG A 76 -15.00 -3.59 0.86
C ARG A 76 -13.99 -4.41 1.66
N ALA A 77 -13.70 -5.61 1.17
CA ALA A 77 -12.76 -6.53 1.80
C ALA A 77 -11.58 -6.90 0.87
N PHE A 78 -10.40 -7.08 1.46
CA PHE A 78 -9.13 -7.31 0.78
C PHE A 78 -8.40 -8.53 1.34
N ALA A 79 -7.67 -9.23 0.47
CA ALA A 79 -6.84 -10.38 0.84
C ALA A 79 -5.57 -9.99 1.61
N ARG A 80 -5.07 -8.75 1.40
CA ARG A 80 -3.82 -8.24 1.99
C ARG A 80 -4.06 -6.92 2.74
N GLN A 81 -3.41 -6.77 3.90
CA GLN A 81 -3.58 -5.62 4.78
C GLN A 81 -3.14 -4.31 4.11
N HIS A 82 -2.04 -4.33 3.37
CA HIS A 82 -1.54 -3.14 2.68
C HIS A 82 -2.50 -2.65 1.60
N ASP A 83 -3.25 -3.55 0.95
CA ASP A 83 -4.27 -3.18 -0.03
C ASP A 83 -5.47 -2.50 0.65
N CYS A 84 -5.92 -3.01 1.80
CA CYS A 84 -6.97 -2.39 2.60
C CYS A 84 -6.56 -0.99 3.09
N ARG A 85 -5.36 -0.85 3.65
CA ARG A 85 -4.83 0.46 4.09
C ARG A 85 -4.72 1.45 2.94
N ARG A 86 -4.25 1.01 1.78
CA ARG A 86 -4.19 1.86 0.57
C ARG A 86 -5.58 2.29 0.13
N HIS A 87 -6.55 1.39 0.19
CA HIS A 87 -7.93 1.72 -0.12
C HIS A 87 -8.52 2.76 0.85
N GLU A 88 -8.22 2.65 2.15
CA GLU A 88 -8.67 3.62 3.17
C GLU A 88 -8.20 5.06 2.87
N GLN A 89 -7.02 5.23 2.26
CA GLN A 89 -6.53 6.56 1.83
C GLN A 89 -7.42 7.23 0.79
N LEU A 90 -8.23 6.47 0.05
CA LEU A 90 -9.17 7.02 -0.92
C LEU A 90 -10.38 7.67 -0.23
N HIS A 91 -10.77 7.20 0.95
CA HIS A 91 -11.88 7.78 1.70
C HIS A 91 -11.52 9.12 2.33
N THR A 92 -10.27 9.28 2.76
CA THR A 92 -9.81 10.50 3.42
C THR A 92 -9.47 11.63 2.44
N ASN A 93 -9.58 11.40 1.12
CA ASN A 93 -9.07 12.31 0.08
C ASN A 93 -7.61 12.75 0.31
N TYR A 94 -6.86 11.97 1.10
CA TYR A 94 -5.52 12.34 1.50
C TYR A 94 -4.58 12.10 0.33
N ARG A 95 -4.07 13.19 -0.24
CA ARG A 95 -3.20 13.19 -1.42
C ARG A 95 -1.88 13.88 -1.09
N PRO A 96 -0.96 13.19 -0.40
CA PRO A 96 0.28 13.80 0.09
C PRO A 96 1.32 14.03 -1.01
N PHE A 97 1.13 13.44 -2.20
CA PHE A 97 2.08 13.53 -3.30
C PHE A 97 1.55 14.52 -4.33
N ILE A 98 2.38 15.47 -4.77
CA ILE A 98 1.98 16.50 -5.73
C ILE A 98 3.00 16.50 -6.87
N CYS A 99 2.53 16.56 -8.11
CA CYS A 99 3.39 16.77 -9.27
C CYS A 99 3.88 18.22 -9.28
N GLU A 100 5.19 18.45 -9.31
CA GLU A 100 5.71 19.82 -9.31
C GLU A 100 5.41 20.56 -10.63
N GLY A 101 5.39 19.86 -11.77
CA GLY A 101 5.16 20.46 -13.08
C GLY A 101 3.72 20.95 -13.31
N CYS A 102 2.72 20.19 -12.85
CA CYS A 102 1.30 20.54 -13.07
C CYS A 102 0.48 20.73 -11.79
N GLN A 103 1.13 20.65 -10.62
CA GLN A 103 0.51 20.80 -9.29
C GLN A 103 -0.64 19.81 -8.99
N LYS A 104 -0.75 18.73 -9.76
CA LYS A 104 -1.82 17.74 -9.59
C LYS A 104 -1.54 16.84 -8.36
N PRO A 105 -2.51 16.68 -7.44
CA PRO A 105 -2.32 15.87 -6.24
C PRO A 105 -2.70 14.39 -6.46
N PHE A 106 -1.87 13.51 -5.90
CA PHE A 106 -1.97 12.06 -5.97
C PHE A 106 -1.98 11.44 -4.58
N ALA A 107 -2.82 10.41 -4.41
CA ALA A 107 -2.88 9.63 -3.17
C ALA A 107 -1.66 8.72 -2.99
N ARG A 108 -0.91 8.43 -4.08
CA ARG A 108 0.16 7.43 -4.09
C ARG A 108 1.34 7.88 -4.94
N MET A 109 2.55 7.52 -4.50
CA MET A 109 3.79 7.85 -5.19
C MET A 109 3.89 7.18 -6.57
N ASP A 110 3.51 5.90 -6.70
CA ASP A 110 3.57 5.19 -7.99
C ASP A 110 2.61 5.79 -9.03
N ALA A 111 1.48 6.36 -8.58
CA ALA A 111 0.56 7.08 -9.45
C ALA A 111 1.14 8.43 -9.89
N LEU A 112 1.86 9.14 -9.00
CA LEU A 112 2.61 10.33 -9.35
C LEU A 112 3.74 10.01 -10.33
N ASN A 113 4.55 8.99 -10.05
CA ASN A 113 5.66 8.60 -10.92
C ASN A 113 5.18 8.30 -12.33
N ARG A 114 4.14 7.45 -12.48
CA ARG A 114 3.56 7.19 -13.80
C ARG A 114 3.04 8.45 -14.45
N HIS A 115 2.44 9.36 -13.70
CA HIS A 115 2.00 10.63 -14.25
C HIS A 115 3.18 11.46 -14.78
N CYS A 116 4.27 11.59 -14.02
CA CYS A 116 5.45 12.34 -14.44
C CYS A 116 6.25 11.65 -15.56
N GLU A 117 6.29 10.31 -15.60
CA GLU A 117 7.00 9.55 -16.65
C GLU A 117 6.41 9.78 -18.05
N PHE A 118 5.14 10.15 -18.16
CA PHE A 118 4.47 10.44 -19.44
C PHE A 118 4.20 11.93 -19.66
N PHE A 119 4.39 12.77 -18.65
CA PHE A 119 4.28 14.22 -18.72
C PHE A 119 5.67 14.81 -18.43
N GLU A 120 6.58 14.63 -19.39
CA GLU A 120 7.74 15.50 -19.56
C GLU A 120 7.36 16.66 -20.49
#